data_AF-A0A954VB78-F1
#
_entry.id   AF-A0A954VB78-F1
#
_cell.length_a   1.000
_cell.length_b   1.000
_cell.length_c   1.000
_cell.angle_alpha   90.00
_cell.angle_beta   90.00
_cell.angle_gamma   90.00
#
_symmetry.space_group_name_H-M   'P 1'
#
loop_
_entity.id
_entity.type
_entity.pdbx_description
1 polymer ?
#
loop_
_entity_poly.entity_id
_entity_poly.type
_entity_poly.pdbx_seq_one_letter_code
_entity_poly.pdbx_strand_id
1 'polypeptide(L)'
;SGPLSAQFSAPVTLLGDARFSAHTVQVDAGQLFAIGGGTLSIQQLNLMPATQSPAKILLVGDTTFHPISELGAVIANGSGTGGTGYIDLDGGERTLFVGDTTAETDVTITVPVVNGGLRKDGDGKLLLAVASNYDGDTTVSRGVLGLSSAMFSDDAKVRMEGDGSLDLSFSGAPDVIDSLFVNGVSLTAGIWGAKGSGAQFTSPRLTGSGLLQVSHSVASGDFNQDGAFDGDDLDVLVAAIASGADAAALDLTGDDNLALDDLDAWLSNAGAVNLGAGKSYLPGDADLDGVVGALDFEHWNANKFTASATWRSGDFNADGVVDATDLNIWNVGRVAASSHTVPEPDSVFLLLGIAALMYRRCVRRPPHIALA
;
A
#
# COMPACT_ATOMS: atom_id res chain seq x y z
N SER A 1 30.88 -21.40 23.42
CA SER A 1 30.30 -20.19 24.02
C SER A 1 31.37 -19.53 24.89
N GLY A 2 31.54 -18.21 24.77
CA GLY A 2 32.35 -17.43 25.72
C GLY A 2 31.67 -17.32 27.09
N PRO A 3 32.28 -16.62 28.06
CA PRO A 3 31.66 -16.40 29.37
C PRO A 3 30.31 -15.66 29.23
N LEU A 4 29.35 -16.01 30.08
CA LEU A 4 28.10 -15.27 30.22
C LEU A 4 28.37 -13.96 30.96
N SER A 5 27.95 -12.84 30.38
CA SER A 5 27.93 -11.54 31.07
C SER A 5 26.71 -11.42 31.99
N ALA A 6 25.60 -12.05 31.60
CA ALA A 6 24.39 -12.13 32.40
C ALA A 6 23.68 -13.47 32.16
N GLN A 7 23.04 -13.99 33.20
CA GLN A 7 22.18 -15.16 33.14
C GLN A 7 20.87 -14.85 33.86
N PHE A 8 19.74 -15.07 33.18
CA PHE A 8 18.42 -14.87 33.71
C PHE A 8 17.83 -16.22 34.11
N SER A 9 18.01 -16.56 35.38
CA SER A 9 17.45 -17.78 36.01
C SER A 9 16.07 -17.53 36.64
N ALA A 10 15.53 -16.33 36.47
CA ALA A 10 14.20 -15.90 36.86
C ALA A 10 13.69 -14.89 35.79
N PRO A 11 12.38 -14.57 35.75
CA PRO A 11 11.85 -13.59 34.81
C PRO A 11 12.53 -12.22 34.95
N VAL A 12 12.82 -11.59 33.81
CA VAL A 12 13.39 -10.23 33.74
C VAL A 12 12.50 -9.37 32.84
N THR A 13 12.39 -8.08 33.15
CA THR A 13 11.61 -7.14 32.35
C THR A 13 12.42 -5.88 32.02
N LEU A 14 12.40 -5.47 30.75
CA LEU A 14 12.87 -4.16 30.27
C LEU A 14 11.64 -3.34 29.84
N LEU A 15 11.51 -2.12 30.34
CA LEU A 15 10.33 -1.26 30.11
C LEU A 15 10.73 0.17 29.78
N GLY A 16 9.84 0.90 29.10
CA GLY A 16 10.01 2.33 28.85
C GLY A 16 11.23 2.63 27.98
N ASP A 17 12.07 3.57 28.41
CA ASP A 17 13.31 3.98 27.73
C ASP A 17 14.57 3.32 28.32
N ALA A 18 14.41 2.28 29.14
CA ALA A 18 15.51 1.61 29.81
C ALA A 18 16.53 1.02 28.82
N ARG A 19 17.80 0.98 29.24
CA ARG A 19 18.90 0.43 28.46
C ARG A 19 19.54 -0.74 29.18
N PHE A 20 19.63 -1.88 28.52
CA PHE A 20 20.36 -3.05 29.00
C PHE A 20 21.55 -3.32 28.08
N SER A 21 22.75 -3.45 28.65
CA SER A 21 23.96 -3.75 27.89
C SER A 21 24.72 -4.91 28.51
N ALA A 22 24.98 -5.95 27.74
CA ALA A 22 25.78 -7.10 28.15
C ALA A 22 26.36 -7.79 26.92
N HIS A 23 27.58 -8.34 27.00
CA HIS A 23 28.15 -9.03 25.85
C HIS A 23 27.37 -10.30 25.50
N THR A 24 27.30 -11.24 26.44
CA THR A 24 26.59 -12.51 26.26
C THR A 24 25.53 -12.65 27.34
N VAL A 25 24.27 -12.79 26.93
CA VAL A 25 23.13 -13.05 27.82
C VAL A 25 22.65 -14.49 27.62
N GLN A 26 22.25 -15.15 28.69
CA GLN A 26 21.48 -16.39 28.61
C GLN A 26 20.16 -16.24 29.36
N VAL A 27 19.06 -16.66 28.74
CA VAL A 27 17.78 -16.84 29.40
C VAL A 27 17.59 -18.33 29.63
N ASP A 28 17.48 -18.74 30.88
CA ASP A 28 17.37 -20.16 31.23
C ASP A 28 16.02 -20.75 30.80
N ALA A 29 15.99 -22.07 30.60
CA ALA A 29 14.76 -22.77 30.28
C ALA A 29 13.67 -22.50 31.34
N GLY A 30 12.44 -22.34 30.90
CA GLY A 30 11.30 -21.96 31.75
C GLY A 30 11.23 -20.48 32.11
N GLN A 31 12.21 -19.67 31.70
CA GLN A 31 12.25 -18.25 32.00
C GLN A 31 11.83 -17.40 30.78
N LEU A 32 11.39 -16.19 31.10
CA LEU A 32 11.00 -15.20 30.10
C LEU A 32 11.79 -13.90 30.30
N PHE A 33 12.18 -13.29 29.20
CA PHE A 33 12.67 -11.91 29.17
C PHE A 33 11.61 -11.03 28.49
N ALA A 34 10.86 -10.27 29.26
CA ALA A 34 9.81 -9.39 28.74
C ALA A 34 10.41 -8.03 28.37
N ILE A 35 10.05 -7.53 27.19
CA ILE A 35 10.50 -6.24 26.70
C ILE A 35 9.28 -5.45 26.26
N GLY A 36 8.99 -4.36 26.96
CA GLY A 36 7.90 -3.43 26.68
C GLY A 36 8.38 -2.06 26.22
N GLY A 37 9.63 -1.97 25.76
CA GLY A 37 10.32 -0.73 25.47
C GLY A 37 11.83 -0.86 25.64
N GLY A 38 12.57 0.14 25.14
CA GLY A 38 13.95 0.39 25.50
C GLY A 38 14.98 -0.15 24.51
N THR A 39 16.24 -0.10 24.92
CA THR A 39 17.39 -0.50 24.09
C THR A 39 18.07 -1.74 24.65
N LEU A 40 18.18 -2.76 23.81
CA LEU A 40 18.97 -3.95 24.08
C LEU A 40 20.30 -3.89 23.33
N SER A 41 21.39 -3.75 24.08
CA SER A 41 22.77 -3.72 23.57
C SER A 41 23.50 -5.01 23.89
N ILE A 42 23.55 -5.91 22.92
CA ILE A 42 24.13 -7.26 23.08
C ILE A 42 25.00 -7.66 21.91
N GLN A 43 25.90 -8.63 22.15
CA GLN A 43 26.55 -9.39 21.07
C GLN A 43 25.82 -10.70 20.84
N GLN A 44 25.42 -11.38 21.92
CA GLN A 44 24.79 -12.69 21.90
C GLN A 44 23.71 -12.77 22.97
N LEU A 45 22.53 -13.29 22.62
CA LEU A 45 21.50 -13.72 23.57
C LEU A 45 21.11 -15.16 23.26
N ASN A 46 21.30 -16.05 24.24
CA ASN A 46 20.97 -17.46 24.14
C ASN A 46 19.63 -17.74 24.84
N LEU A 47 18.65 -18.22 24.11
CA LEU A 47 17.39 -18.75 24.65
C LEU A 47 17.52 -20.25 24.81
N MET A 48 17.59 -20.73 26.05
CA MET A 48 17.85 -22.15 26.32
C MET A 48 16.69 -23.06 25.87
N PRO A 49 16.98 -24.15 25.15
CA PRO A 49 15.96 -25.10 24.72
C PRO A 49 15.45 -25.94 25.90
N ALA A 50 14.22 -26.45 25.78
CA ALA A 50 13.66 -27.43 26.71
C ALA A 50 12.49 -28.20 26.08
N THR A 51 12.12 -29.33 26.66
CA THR A 51 11.03 -30.17 26.12
C THR A 51 9.63 -29.59 26.32
N GLN A 52 9.40 -28.82 27.39
CA GLN A 52 8.07 -28.31 27.75
C GLN A 52 8.01 -26.78 27.81
N SER A 53 9.07 -26.14 28.32
CA SER A 53 9.12 -24.69 28.47
C SER A 53 10.49 -24.17 28.06
N PRO A 54 10.76 -24.04 26.76
CA PRO A 54 11.94 -23.31 26.29
C PRO A 54 11.95 -21.88 26.84
N ALA A 55 13.14 -21.27 26.88
CA ALA A 55 13.26 -19.86 27.20
C ALA A 55 12.63 -18.99 26.10
N LYS A 56 12.05 -17.84 26.47
CA LYS A 56 11.48 -16.92 25.49
C LYS A 56 11.82 -15.45 25.74
N ILE A 57 11.83 -14.67 24.66
CA ILE A 57 11.62 -13.22 24.73
C ILE A 57 10.13 -12.97 24.49
N LEU A 58 9.51 -12.16 25.34
CA LEU A 58 8.15 -11.67 25.13
C LEU A 58 8.20 -10.18 24.81
N LEU A 59 7.83 -9.79 23.59
CA LEU A 59 7.76 -8.40 23.18
C LEU A 59 6.34 -7.88 23.40
N VAL A 60 6.15 -7.11 24.46
CA VAL A 60 4.89 -6.42 24.79
C VAL A 60 4.89 -4.96 24.31
N GLY A 61 5.99 -4.52 23.71
CA GLY A 61 6.16 -3.19 23.13
C GLY A 61 7.37 -3.14 22.21
N ASP A 62 7.56 -2.00 21.57
CA ASP A 62 8.62 -1.80 20.58
C ASP A 62 10.00 -1.81 21.21
N THR A 63 10.99 -2.31 20.48
CA THR A 63 12.34 -2.56 21.01
C THR A 63 13.41 -2.05 20.06
N THR A 64 14.43 -1.39 20.61
CA THR A 64 15.65 -1.05 19.87
C THR A 64 16.73 -2.08 20.12
N PHE A 65 17.25 -2.70 19.06
CA PHE A 65 18.47 -3.49 19.10
C PHE A 65 19.66 -2.62 18.67
N HIS A 66 20.70 -2.61 19.49
CA HIS A 66 21.94 -1.89 19.23
C HIS A 66 23.14 -2.84 19.41
N PRO A 67 23.67 -3.43 18.32
CA PRO A 67 24.80 -4.33 18.41
C PRO A 67 26.00 -3.64 19.07
N ILE A 68 26.70 -4.34 19.96
CA ILE A 68 27.85 -3.77 20.70
C ILE A 68 29.19 -3.97 19.98
N SER A 69 29.19 -4.66 18.83
CA SER A 69 30.38 -4.86 18.02
C SER A 69 30.05 -4.80 16.54
N GLU A 70 31.10 -4.69 15.73
CA GLU A 70 31.08 -4.69 14.27
C GLU A 70 30.67 -6.05 13.65
N LEU A 71 30.43 -7.08 14.48
CA LEU A 71 29.98 -8.40 14.03
C LEU A 71 28.45 -8.57 14.04
N GLY A 72 27.70 -7.53 14.42
CA GLY A 72 26.25 -7.61 14.64
C GLY A 72 25.89 -8.37 15.91
N ALA A 73 24.61 -8.36 16.29
CA ALA A 73 24.06 -9.09 17.43
C ALA A 73 23.38 -10.38 16.97
N VAL A 74 23.46 -11.43 17.79
CA VAL A 74 22.80 -12.71 17.50
C VAL A 74 21.88 -13.12 18.63
N ILE A 75 20.62 -13.37 18.31
CA ILE A 75 19.67 -14.07 19.18
C ILE A 75 19.60 -15.51 18.71
N ALA A 76 20.01 -16.44 19.57
CA ALA A 76 20.16 -17.84 19.20
C ALA A 76 19.55 -18.79 20.22
N ASN A 77 19.27 -20.01 19.76
CA ASN A 77 18.98 -21.11 20.66
C ASN A 77 20.26 -21.46 21.45
N GLY A 78 20.11 -21.66 22.75
CA GLY A 78 21.21 -22.10 23.61
C GLY A 78 21.60 -23.55 23.34
N SER A 79 22.72 -24.00 23.91
CA SER A 79 23.13 -25.40 23.82
C SER A 79 22.21 -26.29 24.67
N GLY A 80 21.63 -27.33 24.09
CA GLY A 80 20.79 -28.29 24.82
C GLY A 80 19.91 -29.12 23.89
N THR A 81 19.00 -29.88 24.48
CA THR A 81 18.01 -30.69 23.75
C THR A 81 16.59 -30.18 24.04
N GLY A 82 15.64 -30.53 23.17
CA GLY A 82 14.23 -30.13 23.30
C GLY A 82 13.81 -29.11 22.25
N GLY A 83 12.64 -28.50 22.46
CA GLY A 83 12.16 -27.40 21.63
C GLY A 83 13.06 -26.18 21.77
N THR A 84 13.26 -25.48 20.66
CA THR A 84 14.04 -24.24 20.60
C THR A 84 13.41 -23.15 21.48
N GLY A 85 14.23 -22.27 22.02
CA GLY A 85 13.74 -20.96 22.46
C GLY A 85 13.13 -20.17 21.30
N TYR A 86 12.35 -19.13 21.61
CA TYR A 86 11.60 -18.35 20.62
C TYR A 86 11.36 -16.91 21.08
N ILE A 87 10.96 -16.05 20.13
CA ILE A 87 10.49 -14.68 20.38
C ILE A 87 8.99 -14.65 20.12
N ASP A 88 8.24 -14.09 21.06
CA ASP A 88 6.78 -13.99 21.05
C ASP A 88 6.39 -12.50 20.95
N LEU A 89 5.67 -12.09 19.90
CA LEU A 89 5.27 -10.69 19.69
C LEU A 89 4.00 -10.28 20.46
N ASP A 90 3.49 -11.17 21.32
CA ASP A 90 2.33 -10.93 22.19
C ASP A 90 1.03 -10.62 21.40
N GLY A 91 0.97 -11.06 20.13
CA GLY A 91 -0.18 -10.89 19.25
C GLY A 91 -0.36 -9.48 18.66
N GLY A 92 0.45 -8.50 19.05
CA GLY A 92 0.44 -7.15 18.46
C GLY A 92 1.44 -7.00 17.31
N GLU A 93 1.32 -5.93 16.52
CA GLU A 93 2.45 -5.47 15.71
C GLU A 93 3.54 -4.93 16.65
N ARG A 94 4.79 -5.36 16.44
CA ARG A 94 5.95 -4.90 17.21
C ARG A 94 7.01 -4.29 16.29
N THR A 95 7.45 -3.10 16.64
CA THR A 95 8.56 -2.45 15.95
C THR A 95 9.89 -2.90 16.53
N LEU A 96 10.76 -3.43 15.66
CA LEU A 96 12.16 -3.69 15.94
C LEU A 96 13.00 -2.63 15.25
N PHE A 97 13.54 -1.70 16.04
CA PHE A 97 14.48 -0.70 15.55
C PHE A 97 15.89 -1.30 15.53
N VAL A 98 16.52 -1.34 14.37
CA VAL A 98 17.88 -1.86 14.19
C VAL A 98 18.77 -0.77 13.60
N GLY A 99 19.74 -0.30 14.38
CA GLY A 99 20.73 0.64 13.90
C GLY A 99 21.72 -0.03 12.94
N ASP A 100 22.21 0.75 11.98
CA ASP A 100 23.26 0.32 11.05
C ASP A 100 24.64 0.39 11.71
N THR A 101 25.39 -0.70 11.61
CA THR A 101 26.79 -0.80 12.03
C THR A 101 27.66 -1.07 10.80
N THR A 102 28.90 -1.50 10.99
CA THR A 102 29.72 -1.97 9.86
C THR A 102 29.47 -3.44 9.52
N ALA A 103 28.59 -4.12 10.25
CA ALA A 103 28.25 -5.51 10.00
C ALA A 103 27.36 -5.62 8.74
N GLU A 104 27.58 -6.65 7.91
CA GLU A 104 26.68 -6.97 6.79
C GLU A 104 25.26 -7.33 7.28
N THR A 105 25.13 -7.76 8.52
CA THR A 105 23.85 -8.04 9.19
C THR A 105 23.98 -7.61 10.65
N ASP A 106 23.24 -6.58 11.03
CA ASP A 106 23.31 -5.97 12.35
C ASP A 106 22.64 -6.83 13.42
N VAL A 107 21.52 -7.47 13.09
CA VAL A 107 20.84 -8.38 14.02
C VAL A 107 20.47 -9.66 13.29
N THR A 108 20.93 -10.80 13.80
CA THR A 108 20.53 -12.12 13.31
C THR A 108 19.71 -12.85 14.37
N ILE A 109 18.52 -13.30 14.00
CA ILE A 109 17.63 -14.11 14.85
C ILE A 109 17.60 -15.53 14.29
N THR A 110 18.14 -16.48 15.05
CA THR A 110 18.21 -17.91 14.68
C THR A 110 17.23 -18.78 15.48
N VAL A 111 16.24 -18.14 16.10
CA VAL A 111 15.11 -18.76 16.80
C VAL A 111 13.79 -18.33 16.13
N PRO A 112 12.72 -19.14 16.18
CA PRO A 112 11.45 -18.74 15.61
C PRO A 112 10.89 -17.47 16.27
N VAL A 113 10.31 -16.60 15.46
CA VAL A 113 9.43 -15.51 15.91
C VAL A 113 7.98 -15.96 15.71
N VAL A 114 7.12 -15.72 16.70
CA VAL A 114 5.73 -16.21 16.70
C VAL A 114 4.74 -15.14 17.20
N ASN A 115 3.48 -15.30 16.78
CA ASN A 115 2.33 -14.44 17.05
C ASN A 115 2.49 -13.00 16.53
N GLY A 116 1.38 -12.33 16.19
CA GLY A 116 1.36 -10.90 15.93
C GLY A 116 2.02 -10.49 14.60
N GLY A 117 2.35 -9.21 14.46
CA GLY A 117 2.94 -8.62 13.26
C GLY A 117 4.32 -8.02 13.53
N LEU A 118 5.13 -7.88 12.47
CA LEU A 118 6.50 -7.38 12.58
C LEU A 118 6.69 -6.08 11.80
N ARG A 119 7.10 -5.02 12.48
CA ARG A 119 7.65 -3.83 11.83
C ARG A 119 9.16 -3.78 12.02
N LYS A 120 9.91 -3.73 10.91
CA LYS A 120 11.35 -3.45 10.90
C LYS A 120 11.56 -1.97 10.61
N ASP A 121 12.28 -1.29 11.50
CA ASP A 121 12.73 0.08 11.28
C ASP A 121 14.21 0.24 11.64
N GLY A 122 14.80 1.39 11.32
CA GLY A 122 16.24 1.65 11.45
C GLY A 122 17.02 1.20 10.22
N ASP A 123 18.15 1.87 9.97
CA ASP A 123 18.88 1.73 8.71
C ASP A 123 19.59 0.37 8.56
N GLY A 124 19.80 -0.36 9.67
CA GLY A 124 20.51 -1.63 9.68
C GLY A 124 19.70 -2.81 9.15
N LYS A 125 20.38 -3.95 8.96
CA LYS A 125 19.78 -5.22 8.51
C LYS A 125 19.39 -6.11 9.69
N LEU A 126 18.12 -6.51 9.71
CA LEU A 126 17.60 -7.60 10.54
C LEU A 126 17.48 -8.86 9.68
N LEU A 127 18.09 -9.98 10.09
CA LEU A 127 17.96 -11.28 9.44
C LEU A 127 17.16 -12.25 10.30
N LEU A 128 16.05 -12.74 9.77
CA LEU A 128 15.32 -13.90 10.28
C LEU A 128 15.88 -15.15 9.60
N ALA A 129 16.81 -15.81 10.30
CA ALA A 129 17.63 -16.89 9.74
C ALA A 129 16.96 -18.28 9.84
N VAL A 130 15.78 -18.35 10.45
CA VAL A 130 14.97 -19.57 10.55
C VAL A 130 13.51 -19.24 10.23
N ALA A 131 12.77 -20.25 9.77
CA ALA A 131 11.33 -20.11 9.56
C ALA A 131 10.66 -19.61 10.86
N SER A 132 9.95 -18.50 10.72
CA SER A 132 9.12 -17.90 11.76
C SER A 132 7.65 -18.14 11.43
N ASN A 133 6.78 -18.04 12.42
CA ASN A 133 5.36 -18.35 12.28
C ASN A 133 4.52 -17.33 13.05
N TYR A 134 4.90 -16.06 12.97
CA TYR A 134 4.00 -14.96 13.27
C TYR A 134 3.03 -14.81 12.10
N ASP A 135 1.78 -14.48 12.40
CA ASP A 135 0.64 -14.59 11.51
C ASP A 135 0.11 -13.25 10.99
N GLY A 136 0.61 -12.14 11.55
CA GLY A 136 0.27 -10.79 11.14
C GLY A 136 1.16 -10.23 10.03
N ASP A 137 0.82 -9.00 9.65
CA ASP A 137 1.48 -8.23 8.61
C ASP A 137 2.97 -7.98 8.90
N THR A 138 3.72 -7.73 7.83
CA THR A 138 5.12 -7.30 7.92
C THR A 138 5.32 -5.97 7.24
N THR A 139 5.92 -5.02 7.96
CA THR A 139 6.28 -3.70 7.44
C THR A 139 7.79 -3.50 7.56
N VAL A 140 8.47 -3.11 6.47
CA VAL A 140 9.85 -2.66 6.49
C VAL A 140 9.86 -1.16 6.20
N SER A 141 10.01 -0.35 7.23
CA SER A 141 10.00 1.12 7.11
C SER A 141 11.34 1.69 6.70
N ARG A 142 12.44 1.09 7.19
CA ARG A 142 13.82 1.44 6.82
C ARG A 142 14.77 0.26 6.89
N GLY A 143 15.90 0.39 6.19
CA GLY A 143 16.95 -0.62 6.15
C GLY A 143 16.50 -1.91 5.47
N VAL A 144 17.00 -3.05 5.94
CA VAL A 144 16.74 -4.35 5.31
C VAL A 144 16.15 -5.36 6.30
N LEU A 145 15.06 -6.02 5.92
CA LEU A 145 14.62 -7.27 6.54
C LEU A 145 15.02 -8.44 5.63
N GLY A 146 15.94 -9.28 6.08
CA GLY A 146 16.37 -10.48 5.39
C GLY A 146 15.68 -11.72 5.90
N LEU A 147 15.30 -12.61 4.98
CA LEU A 147 14.60 -13.87 5.26
C LEU A 147 15.40 -15.04 4.68
N SER A 148 15.71 -16.05 5.50
CA SER A 148 16.36 -17.28 5.03
C SER A 148 15.38 -18.41 4.71
N SER A 149 14.07 -18.17 4.81
CA SER A 149 13.02 -19.13 4.49
C SER A 149 11.75 -18.41 4.04
N ALA A 150 10.95 -19.05 3.19
CA ALA A 150 9.55 -18.68 3.01
C ALA A 150 8.82 -18.91 4.34
N MET A 151 8.10 -17.90 4.83
CA MET A 151 7.57 -17.89 6.20
C MET A 151 6.35 -16.98 6.41
N PHE A 152 5.98 -16.14 5.44
CA PHE A 152 4.82 -15.29 5.62
C PHE A 152 3.52 -16.11 5.60
N SER A 153 2.48 -15.58 6.26
CA SER A 153 1.14 -16.14 6.13
C SER A 153 0.58 -15.84 4.74
N ASP A 154 -0.20 -16.77 4.18
CA ASP A 154 -0.91 -16.57 2.91
C ASP A 154 -1.87 -15.38 2.97
N ASP A 155 -2.34 -15.00 4.17
CA ASP A 155 -3.21 -13.83 4.42
C ASP A 155 -2.42 -12.54 4.76
N ALA A 156 -1.09 -12.60 4.83
CA ALA A 156 -0.28 -11.47 5.30
C ALA A 156 -0.17 -10.36 4.25
N LYS A 157 -0.22 -9.11 4.71
CA LYS A 157 0.17 -7.94 3.92
C LYS A 157 1.64 -7.62 4.19
N VAL A 158 2.41 -7.44 3.12
CA VAL A 158 3.83 -7.12 3.19
C VAL A 158 4.07 -5.72 2.62
N ARG A 159 4.67 -4.84 3.43
CA ARG A 159 4.86 -3.41 3.08
C ARG A 159 6.34 -3.04 3.09
N MET A 160 6.81 -2.44 2.01
CA MET A 160 8.14 -1.79 1.94
C MET A 160 7.93 -0.29 1.85
N GLU A 161 8.09 0.40 2.96
CA GLU A 161 7.89 1.84 3.09
C GLU A 161 9.24 2.57 3.10
N GLY A 162 9.24 3.86 2.80
CA GLY A 162 10.45 4.70 2.79
C GLY A 162 11.58 4.10 1.93
N ASP A 163 12.71 3.80 2.56
CA ASP A 163 13.85 3.11 1.95
C ASP A 163 13.95 1.62 2.32
N GLY A 164 12.99 1.11 3.09
CA GLY A 164 12.90 -0.27 3.52
C GLY A 164 12.92 -1.25 2.35
N SER A 165 13.68 -2.34 2.51
CA SER A 165 13.85 -3.38 1.49
C SER A 165 13.79 -4.79 2.11
N LEU A 166 13.34 -5.76 1.31
CA LEU A 166 13.33 -7.18 1.67
C LEU A 166 14.44 -7.92 0.95
N ASP A 167 15.22 -8.69 1.72
CA ASP A 167 16.23 -9.60 1.20
C ASP A 167 15.74 -11.05 1.31
N LEU A 168 15.23 -11.58 0.19
CA LEU A 168 14.65 -12.91 0.09
C LEU A 168 15.77 -13.93 -0.17
N SER A 169 16.51 -14.29 0.88
CA SER A 169 17.66 -15.19 0.83
C SER A 169 17.27 -16.67 1.01
N PHE A 170 16.24 -17.10 0.28
CA PHE A 170 15.80 -18.50 0.23
C PHE A 170 15.61 -18.99 -1.22
N SER A 171 15.35 -20.29 -1.35
CA SER A 171 15.08 -20.95 -2.63
C SER A 171 13.95 -21.97 -2.46
N GLY A 172 13.33 -22.38 -3.57
CA GLY A 172 12.18 -23.27 -3.55
C GLY A 172 10.95 -22.61 -4.18
N ALA A 173 9.77 -23.04 -3.73
CA ALA A 173 8.51 -22.40 -4.13
C ALA A 173 8.48 -20.93 -3.65
N PRO A 174 7.81 -20.03 -4.39
CA PRO A 174 7.52 -18.69 -3.88
C PRO A 174 6.79 -18.73 -2.54
N ASP A 175 7.10 -17.78 -1.66
CA ASP A 175 6.37 -17.56 -0.42
C ASP A 175 5.04 -16.86 -0.75
N VAL A 176 3.91 -17.42 -0.33
CA VAL A 176 2.59 -16.90 -0.68
C VAL A 176 2.19 -15.83 0.33
N ILE A 177 1.69 -14.71 -0.18
CA ILE A 177 1.17 -13.60 0.62
C ILE A 177 -0.13 -13.09 -0.01
N ASP A 178 -0.90 -12.33 0.78
CA ASP A 178 -2.12 -11.70 0.29
C ASP A 178 -1.76 -10.58 -0.67
N SER A 179 -1.10 -9.54 -0.15
CA SER A 179 -0.81 -8.30 -0.88
C SER A 179 0.58 -7.74 -0.56
N LEU A 180 1.18 -7.08 -1.55
CA LEU A 180 2.52 -6.49 -1.47
C LEU A 180 2.44 -4.99 -1.79
N PHE A 181 3.04 -4.16 -0.95
CA PHE A 181 3.02 -2.70 -1.11
C PHE A 181 4.42 -2.12 -1.19
N VAL A 182 4.56 -1.03 -1.95
CA VAL A 182 5.74 -0.15 -1.94
C VAL A 182 5.29 1.28 -1.73
N ASN A 183 5.70 1.90 -0.62
CA ASN A 183 5.32 3.26 -0.23
C ASN A 183 3.79 3.47 -0.27
N GLY A 184 3.04 2.61 0.41
CA GLY A 184 1.57 2.60 0.40
C GLY A 184 0.91 2.10 -0.91
N VAL A 185 1.63 2.01 -2.02
CA VAL A 185 1.06 1.57 -3.30
C VAL A 185 1.03 0.04 -3.38
N SER A 186 -0.15 -0.55 -3.50
CA SER A 186 -0.30 -1.99 -3.73
C SER A 186 0.22 -2.39 -5.11
N LEU A 187 0.98 -3.46 -5.14
CA LEU A 187 1.51 -4.06 -6.36
C LEU A 187 0.52 -5.09 -6.93
N THR A 188 0.63 -5.31 -8.24
CA THR A 188 -0.26 -6.26 -8.95
C THR A 188 -0.04 -7.71 -8.48
N ALA A 189 -1.09 -8.53 -8.52
CA ALA A 189 -0.99 -9.96 -8.24
C ALA A 189 -0.02 -10.66 -9.21
N GLY A 190 0.74 -11.63 -8.71
CA GLY A 190 1.74 -12.37 -9.48
C GLY A 190 3.02 -12.66 -8.71
N ILE A 191 4.02 -13.21 -9.40
CA ILE A 191 5.28 -13.61 -8.77
C ILE A 191 6.27 -12.44 -8.81
N TRP A 192 6.66 -11.96 -7.62
CA TRP A 192 7.59 -10.85 -7.41
C TRP A 192 8.94 -11.33 -6.90
N GLY A 193 10.01 -10.63 -7.29
CA GLY A 193 11.35 -10.87 -6.78
C GLY A 193 12.35 -9.81 -7.21
N ALA A 194 13.62 -10.06 -6.93
CA ALA A 194 14.71 -9.19 -7.36
C ALA A 194 14.91 -9.22 -8.88
N LYS A 195 15.54 -8.18 -9.44
CA LYS A 195 15.98 -8.21 -10.84
C LYS A 195 16.93 -9.39 -11.07
N GLY A 196 16.55 -10.30 -11.98
CA GLY A 196 17.33 -11.49 -12.31
C GLY A 196 16.99 -12.73 -11.48
N SER A 197 16.00 -12.68 -10.59
CA SER A 197 15.51 -13.86 -9.84
C SER A 197 14.69 -14.83 -10.68
N GLY A 198 14.24 -14.42 -11.87
CA GLY A 198 13.28 -15.17 -12.70
C GLY A 198 11.81 -14.91 -12.34
N ALA A 199 11.53 -13.93 -11.46
CA ALA A 199 10.18 -13.46 -11.15
C ALA A 199 9.47 -12.90 -12.40
N GLN A 200 8.14 -12.95 -12.38
CA GLN A 200 7.29 -12.29 -13.39
C GLN A 200 7.42 -10.77 -13.30
N PHE A 201 7.42 -10.24 -12.08
CA PHE A 201 7.58 -8.83 -11.77
C PHE A 201 8.79 -8.62 -10.88
N THR A 202 9.44 -7.47 -11.02
CA THR A 202 10.65 -7.17 -10.25
C THR A 202 10.57 -5.81 -9.57
N SER A 203 11.05 -5.74 -8.34
CA SER A 203 11.22 -4.48 -7.60
C SER A 203 12.68 -4.31 -7.17
N PRO A 204 13.26 -3.10 -7.25
CA PRO A 204 14.58 -2.83 -6.67
C PRO A 204 14.59 -2.89 -5.13
N ARG A 205 13.42 -2.88 -4.47
CA ARG A 205 13.27 -3.09 -3.02
C ARG A 205 13.32 -4.57 -2.61
N LEU A 206 13.34 -5.48 -3.59
CA LEU A 206 13.51 -6.91 -3.37
C LEU A 206 14.92 -7.32 -3.80
N THR A 207 15.65 -7.99 -2.90
CA THR A 207 16.96 -8.60 -3.18
C THR A 207 16.93 -10.10 -2.88
N GLY A 208 18.03 -10.80 -3.18
CA GLY A 208 18.11 -12.26 -3.00
C GLY A 208 17.50 -13.05 -4.16
N SER A 209 17.49 -14.38 -4.01
CA SER A 209 16.99 -15.32 -5.03
C SER A 209 15.55 -15.78 -4.80
N GLY A 210 15.01 -15.55 -3.61
CA GLY A 210 13.66 -15.93 -3.21
C GLY A 210 12.60 -15.12 -3.95
N LEU A 211 11.37 -15.64 -3.93
CA LEU A 211 10.24 -15.10 -4.66
C LEU A 211 9.04 -14.96 -3.70
N LEU A 212 8.24 -13.94 -3.91
CA LEU A 212 6.92 -13.78 -3.30
C LEU A 212 5.86 -14.07 -4.36
N GLN A 213 4.83 -14.84 -4.02
CA GLN A 213 3.61 -14.95 -4.80
C GLN A 213 2.55 -14.07 -4.15
N VAL A 214 2.21 -12.97 -4.82
CA VAL A 214 1.18 -12.03 -4.40
C VAL A 214 -0.16 -12.54 -4.93
N SER A 215 -1.07 -12.91 -4.03
CA SER A 215 -2.36 -13.52 -4.36
C SER A 215 -3.37 -12.48 -4.84
N HIS A 216 -3.36 -11.30 -4.22
CA HIS A 216 -4.25 -10.19 -4.53
C HIS A 216 -3.46 -8.90 -4.71
N SER A 217 -3.91 -8.10 -5.67
CA SER A 217 -3.65 -6.67 -5.61
C SER A 217 -4.87 -6.04 -5.00
N VAL A 218 -4.75 -5.44 -3.81
CA VAL A 218 -5.75 -4.46 -3.40
C VAL A 218 -5.49 -3.25 -4.28
N ALA A 219 -6.13 -3.19 -5.45
CA ALA A 219 -6.09 -1.94 -6.17
C ALA A 219 -6.76 -0.91 -5.23
N SER A 220 -6.01 0.14 -4.89
CA SER A 220 -6.45 1.21 -4.02
C SER A 220 -7.83 1.68 -4.49
N GLY A 221 -8.90 1.34 -3.76
CA GLY A 221 -10.27 1.69 -4.11
C GLY A 221 -11.31 0.56 -4.09
N ASP A 222 -10.96 -0.72 -4.09
CA ASP A 222 -11.95 -1.79 -3.82
C ASP A 222 -12.20 -1.87 -2.31
N PHE A 223 -13.17 -1.11 -1.82
CA PHE A 223 -13.43 -0.91 -0.39
C PHE A 223 -14.38 -1.95 0.18
N ASN A 224 -15.25 -2.53 -0.65
CA ASN A 224 -16.17 -3.60 -0.23
C ASN A 224 -15.56 -5.00 -0.39
N GLN A 225 -14.39 -5.12 -1.03
CA GLN A 225 -13.59 -6.34 -1.22
C GLN A 225 -14.27 -7.39 -2.09
N ASP A 226 -15.11 -6.98 -3.04
CA ASP A 226 -15.77 -7.90 -3.98
C ASP A 226 -15.02 -8.09 -5.30
N GLY A 227 -13.90 -7.37 -5.48
CA GLY A 227 -13.05 -7.42 -6.66
C GLY A 227 -13.52 -6.53 -7.82
N ALA A 228 -14.59 -5.76 -7.65
CA ALA A 228 -15.01 -4.72 -8.57
C ALA A 228 -14.53 -3.34 -8.10
N PHE A 229 -14.51 -2.38 -9.03
CA PHE A 229 -14.30 -0.95 -8.73
C PHE A 229 -15.58 -0.25 -9.15
N ASP A 230 -16.58 -0.19 -8.28
CA ASP A 230 -17.91 0.27 -8.67
C ASP A 230 -18.55 1.23 -7.68
N GLY A 231 -19.83 1.52 -7.89
CA GLY A 231 -20.56 2.48 -7.07
C GLY A 231 -20.72 2.05 -5.61
N ASP A 232 -20.59 0.75 -5.29
CA ASP A 232 -20.65 0.27 -3.91
C ASP A 232 -19.41 0.72 -3.12
N ASP A 233 -18.23 0.70 -3.73
CA ASP A 233 -17.00 1.24 -3.13
C ASP A 233 -17.08 2.75 -2.97
N LEU A 234 -17.51 3.44 -4.02
CA LEU A 234 -17.54 4.90 -4.04
C LEU A 234 -18.56 5.45 -3.04
N ASP A 235 -19.67 4.74 -2.82
CA ASP A 235 -20.65 5.09 -1.77
C ASP A 235 -20.05 4.97 -0.36
N VAL A 236 -19.15 4.00 -0.11
CA VAL A 236 -18.43 3.88 1.17
C VAL A 236 -17.52 5.10 1.38
N LEU A 237 -16.76 5.49 0.34
CA LEU A 237 -15.85 6.63 0.40
C LEU A 237 -16.60 7.95 0.62
N VAL A 238 -17.63 8.22 -0.18
CA VAL A 238 -18.45 9.42 -0.10
C VAL A 238 -19.10 9.55 1.30
N ALA A 239 -19.65 8.47 1.84
CA ALA A 239 -20.23 8.48 3.18
C ALA A 239 -19.20 8.75 4.28
N ALA A 240 -17.98 8.22 4.14
CA ALA A 240 -16.91 8.43 5.10
C ALA A 240 -16.41 9.89 5.08
N ILE A 241 -16.21 10.48 3.89
CA ILE A 241 -15.85 11.90 3.74
C ILE A 241 -16.94 12.79 4.35
N ALA A 242 -18.22 12.56 4.00
CA ALA A 242 -19.34 13.36 4.49
C ALA A 242 -19.50 13.32 6.01
N SER A 243 -19.20 12.17 6.62
CA SER A 243 -19.26 12.00 8.08
C SER A 243 -18.00 12.47 8.82
N GLY A 244 -16.93 12.82 8.10
CA GLY A 244 -15.63 13.14 8.68
C GLY A 244 -15.02 11.95 9.43
N ALA A 245 -15.28 10.74 8.96
CA ALA A 245 -14.72 9.53 9.56
C ALA A 245 -13.20 9.49 9.31
N ASP A 246 -12.44 9.12 10.34
CA ASP A 246 -11.03 8.78 10.18
C ASP A 246 -10.92 7.29 9.81
N ALA A 247 -10.65 7.04 8.54
CA ALA A 247 -10.57 5.69 7.99
C ALA A 247 -9.32 5.57 7.11
N ALA A 248 -8.18 5.23 7.72
CA ALA A 248 -6.90 5.05 7.04
C ALA A 248 -6.93 4.04 5.86
N ALA A 249 -7.95 3.17 5.78
CA ALA A 249 -8.13 2.27 4.64
C ALA A 249 -8.76 2.94 3.40
N LEU A 250 -9.38 4.12 3.59
CA LEU A 250 -10.05 4.91 2.55
C LEU A 250 -9.20 6.10 2.10
N ASP A 251 -8.14 6.44 2.83
CA ASP A 251 -7.14 7.44 2.45
C ASP A 251 -6.26 6.87 1.32
N LEU A 252 -6.56 7.27 0.09
CA LEU A 252 -5.88 6.84 -1.12
C LEU A 252 -4.68 7.71 -1.45
N THR A 253 -4.59 8.91 -0.88
CA THR A 253 -3.48 9.84 -1.08
C THR A 253 -2.33 9.61 -0.09
N GLY A 254 -2.62 8.99 1.05
CA GLY A 254 -1.68 8.68 2.12
C GLY A 254 -1.23 9.93 2.89
N ASP A 255 -2.06 10.97 2.95
CA ASP A 255 -1.76 12.23 3.63
C ASP A 255 -2.37 12.35 5.04
N ASP A 256 -2.94 11.25 5.55
CA ASP A 256 -3.65 11.12 6.82
C ASP A 256 -4.90 12.03 6.90
N ASN A 257 -5.47 12.43 5.76
CA ASN A 257 -6.62 13.32 5.70
C ASN A 257 -7.64 12.85 4.64
N LEU A 258 -8.66 12.12 5.10
CA LEU A 258 -9.76 11.67 4.26
C LEU A 258 -10.59 12.84 3.69
N ALA A 259 -10.41 13.15 2.41
CA ALA A 259 -10.99 14.33 1.77
C ALA A 259 -11.30 14.09 0.27
N LEU A 260 -11.67 15.16 -0.44
CA LEU A 260 -11.98 15.11 -1.87
C LEU A 260 -10.79 14.70 -2.75
N ASP A 261 -9.55 14.86 -2.27
CA ASP A 261 -8.37 14.41 -2.99
C ASP A 261 -8.32 12.86 -3.07
N ASP A 262 -8.87 12.16 -2.07
CA ASP A 262 -9.05 10.70 -2.10
C ASP A 262 -10.15 10.28 -3.07
N LEU A 263 -11.24 11.04 -3.14
CA LEU A 263 -12.31 10.82 -4.10
C LEU A 263 -11.78 10.95 -5.54
N ASP A 264 -10.99 11.97 -5.83
CA ASP A 264 -10.32 12.15 -7.12
C ASP A 264 -9.34 11.00 -7.42
N ALA A 265 -8.57 10.56 -6.41
CA ALA A 265 -7.68 9.40 -6.55
C ALA A 265 -8.47 8.12 -6.87
N TRP A 266 -9.61 7.91 -6.22
CA TRP A 266 -10.48 6.76 -6.48
C TRP A 266 -10.99 6.76 -7.92
N LEU A 267 -11.58 7.88 -8.37
CA LEU A 267 -12.14 8.02 -9.73
C LEU A 267 -11.06 7.78 -10.80
N SER A 268 -9.83 8.23 -10.54
CA SER A 268 -8.69 7.99 -11.40
C SER A 268 -8.28 6.51 -11.43
N ASN A 269 -8.14 5.88 -10.26
CA ASN A 269 -7.72 4.49 -10.14
C ASN A 269 -8.76 3.53 -10.73
N ALA A 270 -10.03 3.67 -10.32
CA ALA A 270 -11.15 2.87 -10.81
C ALA A 270 -11.36 3.03 -12.32
N GLY A 271 -11.28 4.26 -12.83
CA GLY A 271 -11.40 4.52 -14.27
C GLY A 271 -10.27 3.88 -15.08
N ALA A 272 -9.04 3.88 -14.56
CA ALA A 272 -7.91 3.23 -15.24
C ALA A 272 -8.09 1.70 -15.33
N VAL A 273 -8.75 1.10 -14.33
CA VAL A 273 -9.09 -0.32 -14.27
C VAL A 273 -10.25 -0.64 -15.23
N ASN A 274 -11.36 0.10 -15.15
CA ASN A 274 -12.61 -0.25 -15.84
C ASN A 274 -12.68 0.27 -17.29
N LEU A 275 -12.18 1.48 -17.54
CA LEU A 275 -12.24 2.15 -18.86
C LEU A 275 -10.94 1.96 -19.65
N GLY A 276 -9.87 1.53 -18.99
CA GLY A 276 -8.56 1.27 -19.56
C GLY A 276 -7.50 2.33 -19.21
N ALA A 277 -6.23 1.96 -19.43
CA ALA A 277 -5.08 2.76 -18.98
C ALA A 277 -5.12 4.22 -19.45
N GLY A 278 -4.93 5.16 -18.51
CA GLY A 278 -4.95 6.60 -18.77
C GLY A 278 -6.34 7.21 -18.88
N LYS A 279 -7.39 6.44 -18.52
CA LYS A 279 -8.76 6.93 -18.33
C LYS A 279 -9.06 7.07 -16.84
N SER A 280 -10.01 7.93 -16.54
CA SER A 280 -10.50 8.20 -15.20
C SER A 280 -12.01 8.38 -15.31
N TYR A 281 -12.75 7.99 -14.28
CA TYR A 281 -14.12 8.47 -14.12
C TYR A 281 -14.09 9.98 -13.86
N LEU A 282 -15.19 10.64 -14.18
CA LEU A 282 -15.29 12.09 -14.11
C LEU A 282 -16.17 12.50 -12.93
N PRO A 283 -15.85 13.61 -12.24
CA PRO A 283 -16.80 14.21 -11.32
C PRO A 283 -18.12 14.51 -12.03
N GLY A 284 -19.22 13.95 -11.49
CA GLY A 284 -20.54 14.03 -12.10
C GLY A 284 -20.97 12.83 -12.95
N ASP A 285 -20.13 11.82 -13.12
CA ASP A 285 -20.42 10.53 -13.78
C ASP A 285 -21.01 9.56 -12.74
N ALA A 286 -22.33 9.60 -12.57
CA ALA A 286 -23.03 8.89 -11.50
C ALA A 286 -23.15 7.38 -11.77
N ASP A 287 -23.24 6.98 -13.03
CA ASP A 287 -23.37 5.58 -13.43
C ASP A 287 -22.04 4.91 -13.78
N LEU A 288 -20.93 5.67 -13.71
CA LEU A 288 -19.57 5.21 -13.94
C LEU A 288 -19.40 4.58 -15.33
N ASP A 289 -20.00 5.20 -16.35
CA ASP A 289 -19.88 4.78 -17.75
C ASP A 289 -18.70 5.47 -18.49
N GLY A 290 -18.02 6.41 -17.81
CA GLY A 290 -16.88 7.16 -18.31
C GLY A 290 -17.25 8.46 -19.02
N VAL A 291 -18.53 8.85 -19.06
CA VAL A 291 -18.99 10.13 -19.61
C VAL A 291 -19.97 10.83 -18.66
N VAL A 292 -19.90 12.16 -18.60
CA VAL A 292 -20.89 12.96 -17.86
C VAL A 292 -21.99 13.42 -18.81
N GLY A 293 -23.17 12.83 -18.68
CA GLY A 293 -24.28 12.90 -19.62
C GLY A 293 -25.66 12.95 -18.99
N ALA A 294 -26.67 12.62 -19.79
CA ALA A 294 -28.07 12.75 -19.40
C ALA A 294 -28.49 11.71 -18.35
N LEU A 295 -27.88 10.53 -18.34
CA LEU A 295 -28.17 9.47 -17.37
C LEU A 295 -27.74 9.90 -15.97
N ASP A 296 -26.55 10.49 -15.82
CA ASP A 296 -26.10 11.04 -14.52
C ASP A 296 -27.00 12.15 -14.01
N PHE A 297 -27.51 12.98 -14.91
CA PHE A 297 -28.47 14.01 -14.55
C PHE A 297 -29.78 13.41 -14.05
N GLU A 298 -30.22 12.27 -14.58
CA GLU A 298 -31.41 11.57 -14.08
C GLU A 298 -31.19 11.09 -12.63
N HIS A 299 -30.00 10.57 -12.30
CA HIS A 299 -29.60 10.21 -10.94
C HIS A 299 -29.68 11.41 -9.98
N TRP A 300 -29.01 12.52 -10.32
CA TRP A 300 -29.08 13.75 -9.51
C TRP A 300 -30.52 14.28 -9.41
N ASN A 301 -31.26 14.35 -10.52
CA ASN A 301 -32.60 14.92 -10.53
C ASN A 301 -33.62 14.09 -9.74
N ALA A 302 -33.43 12.78 -9.65
CA ALA A 302 -34.25 11.88 -8.84
C ALA A 302 -34.04 12.09 -7.32
N ASN A 303 -32.83 12.51 -6.92
CA ASN A 303 -32.43 12.62 -5.51
C ASN A 303 -32.17 14.06 -5.04
N LYS A 304 -32.34 15.06 -5.90
CA LYS A 304 -32.08 16.47 -5.55
C LYS A 304 -32.79 16.92 -4.27
N PHE A 305 -32.06 17.69 -3.48
CA PHE A 305 -32.43 18.23 -2.18
C PHE A 305 -32.76 17.16 -1.13
N THR A 306 -32.11 16.00 -1.22
CA THR A 306 -32.16 14.95 -0.20
C THR A 306 -30.83 14.82 0.52
N ALA A 307 -30.86 14.39 1.79
CA ALA A 307 -29.67 14.00 2.51
C ALA A 307 -29.30 12.57 2.12
N SER A 308 -28.33 12.42 1.23
CA SER A 308 -27.88 11.15 0.71
C SER A 308 -26.39 11.24 0.40
N ALA A 309 -25.57 10.65 1.27
CA ALA A 309 -24.12 10.58 1.09
C ALA A 309 -23.73 9.39 0.20
N THR A 310 -24.24 9.37 -1.03
CA THR A 310 -23.93 8.32 -2.01
C THR A 310 -23.68 8.93 -3.38
N TRP A 311 -22.63 8.43 -4.05
CA TRP A 311 -22.23 8.88 -5.36
C TRP A 311 -23.34 8.65 -6.39
N ARG A 312 -23.95 7.47 -6.37
CA ARG A 312 -25.02 7.07 -7.31
C ARG A 312 -26.30 7.89 -7.16
N SER A 313 -26.46 8.62 -6.06
CA SER A 313 -27.56 9.57 -5.88
C SER A 313 -27.22 10.97 -6.40
N GLY A 314 -25.96 11.23 -6.73
CA GLY A 314 -25.49 12.51 -7.26
C GLY A 314 -24.92 13.46 -6.21
N ASP A 315 -24.46 12.96 -5.06
CA ASP A 315 -23.62 13.72 -4.11
C ASP A 315 -22.16 13.62 -4.58
N PHE A 316 -21.77 14.53 -5.47
CA PHE A 316 -20.47 14.51 -6.16
C PHE A 316 -19.40 15.28 -5.39
N ASN A 317 -19.78 16.09 -4.39
CA ASN A 317 -18.84 16.77 -3.50
C ASN A 317 -18.74 16.14 -2.10
N ALA A 318 -19.38 14.98 -1.91
CA ALA A 318 -19.37 14.20 -0.67
C ALA A 318 -19.68 15.01 0.59
N ASP A 319 -20.61 15.97 0.50
CA ASP A 319 -21.04 16.79 1.64
C ASP A 319 -22.27 16.21 2.37
N GLY A 320 -22.79 15.09 1.86
CA GLY A 320 -23.92 14.35 2.42
C GLY A 320 -25.28 14.83 1.94
N VAL A 321 -25.34 15.81 1.03
CA VAL A 321 -26.58 16.37 0.48
C VAL A 321 -26.48 16.50 -1.03
N VAL A 322 -27.46 15.97 -1.75
CA VAL A 322 -27.55 16.15 -3.21
C VAL A 322 -28.17 17.52 -3.50
N ASP A 323 -27.40 18.54 -3.87
CA ASP A 323 -27.92 19.89 -4.11
C ASP A 323 -27.39 20.60 -5.37
N ALA A 324 -27.54 21.93 -5.44
CA ALA A 324 -27.10 22.73 -6.57
C ALA A 324 -25.57 22.77 -6.74
N THR A 325 -24.78 22.50 -5.70
CA THR A 325 -23.32 22.36 -5.78
C THR A 325 -22.94 21.14 -6.61
N ASP A 326 -23.61 20.01 -6.42
CA ASP A 326 -23.42 18.80 -7.23
C ASP A 326 -23.86 19.01 -8.68
N LEU A 327 -24.98 19.72 -8.87
CA LEU A 327 -25.40 20.10 -10.22
C LEU A 327 -24.35 20.94 -10.93
N ASN A 328 -23.61 21.79 -10.20
CA ASN A 328 -22.51 22.54 -10.78
C ASN A 328 -21.35 21.62 -11.18
N ILE A 329 -21.04 20.58 -10.40
CA ILE A 329 -20.02 19.58 -10.74
C ILE A 329 -20.41 18.84 -12.02
N TRP A 330 -21.63 18.29 -12.09
CA TRP A 330 -22.14 17.66 -13.30
C TRP A 330 -22.11 18.60 -14.52
N ASN A 331 -22.50 19.86 -14.33
CA ASN A 331 -22.48 20.87 -15.40
C ASN A 331 -21.07 21.14 -15.93
N VAL A 332 -20.05 21.12 -15.07
CA VAL A 332 -18.65 21.26 -15.47
C VAL A 332 -18.19 20.02 -16.23
N GLY A 333 -18.48 18.82 -15.72
CA GLY A 333 -18.09 17.55 -16.31
C GLY A 333 -18.62 17.33 -17.73
N ARG A 334 -19.91 17.62 -17.98
CA ARG A 334 -20.51 17.44 -19.32
C ARG A 334 -19.92 18.38 -20.40
N VAL A 335 -19.40 19.54 -19.99
CA VAL A 335 -18.76 20.50 -20.90
C VAL A 335 -17.35 20.04 -21.27
N ALA A 336 -16.65 19.34 -20.38
CA ALA A 336 -15.35 18.74 -20.67
C ALA A 336 -15.45 17.58 -21.70
N ALA A 337 -16.53 16.79 -21.65
CA ALA A 337 -16.79 15.71 -22.61
C ALA A 337 -17.15 16.20 -24.04
N SER A 338 -17.54 17.47 -24.18
CA SER A 338 -18.01 18.06 -25.44
C SER A 338 -16.92 18.79 -26.25
N SER A 339 -15.63 18.59 -25.95
CA SER A 339 -14.51 19.08 -26.79
C SER A 339 -14.30 18.29 -28.09
N HIS A 340 -15.29 17.51 -28.54
CA HIS A 340 -15.32 17.03 -29.92
C HIS A 340 -15.52 18.24 -30.83
N THR A 341 -14.50 18.56 -31.62
CA THR A 341 -14.60 19.57 -32.68
C THR A 341 -15.81 19.24 -33.55
N VAL A 342 -16.88 20.03 -33.41
CA VAL A 342 -17.98 20.03 -34.37
C VAL A 342 -17.35 20.35 -35.72
N PRO A 343 -17.39 19.46 -36.74
CA PRO A 343 -16.98 19.84 -38.07
C PRO A 343 -17.89 20.99 -38.49
N GLU A 344 -17.32 22.17 -38.75
CA GLU A 344 -18.08 23.28 -39.30
C GLU A 344 -18.83 22.77 -40.54
N PRO A 345 -20.15 22.99 -40.66
CA PRO A 345 -20.88 22.57 -41.85
C PRO A 345 -20.32 23.37 -43.02
N ASP A 346 -19.61 22.70 -43.93
CA ASP A 346 -19.04 23.20 -45.19
C ASP A 346 -19.38 24.67 -45.53
N SER A 347 -18.70 25.62 -44.88
CA SER A 347 -18.72 27.05 -45.21
C SER A 347 -18.30 27.31 -46.67
N VAL A 348 -17.73 26.28 -47.32
CA VAL A 348 -17.31 26.24 -48.73
C VAL A 348 -18.51 26.32 -49.70
N PHE A 349 -19.68 25.77 -49.35
CA PHE A 349 -20.84 25.85 -50.26
C PHE A 349 -21.51 27.24 -50.29
N LEU A 350 -21.42 28.01 -49.20
CA LEU A 350 -21.97 29.37 -49.15
C LEU A 350 -21.11 30.36 -49.96
N LEU A 351 -19.79 30.18 -49.99
CA LEU A 351 -18.87 31.01 -50.79
C LEU A 351 -18.94 30.71 -52.29
N LEU A 352 -19.16 29.45 -52.70
CA LEU A 352 -19.36 29.10 -54.12
C LEU A 352 -20.74 29.56 -54.65
N GLY A 353 -21.77 29.57 -53.81
CA GLY A 353 -23.10 30.09 -54.17
C GLY A 353 -23.11 31.59 -54.47
N ILE A 354 -22.37 32.39 -53.69
CA ILE A 354 -22.28 33.84 -53.89
C ILE A 354 -21.44 34.17 -55.14
N ALA A 355 -20.36 33.43 -55.41
CA ALA A 355 -19.53 33.61 -56.61
C ALA A 355 -20.29 33.30 -57.92
N ALA A 356 -21.13 32.24 -57.93
CA ALA A 356 -21.96 31.89 -59.10
C ALA A 356 -23.08 32.92 -59.37
N LEU A 357 -23.63 33.55 -58.32
CA LEU A 357 -24.61 34.64 -58.43
C LEU A 357 -23.98 35.94 -58.93
N MET A 358 -22.73 36.24 -58.57
CA MET A 358 -21.98 37.39 -59.11
C MET A 358 -21.53 37.16 -60.56
N TYR A 359 -21.09 35.94 -60.92
CA TYR A 359 -20.70 35.61 -62.30
C TYR A 359 -21.87 35.71 -63.29
N ARG A 360 -23.07 35.24 -62.90
CA ARG A 360 -24.28 35.37 -63.73
C ARG A 360 -24.74 36.82 -63.94
N ARG A 361 -24.37 37.73 -63.05
CA ARG A 361 -24.74 39.15 -63.13
C ARG A 361 -23.82 39.96 -64.05
N CYS A 362 -22.56 39.53 -64.23
CA CYS A 362 -21.62 40.17 -65.16
C CYS A 362 -21.84 39.79 -66.64
N VAL A 363 -22.43 38.63 -66.94
CA VAL A 363 -22.55 38.13 -68.33
C VAL A 363 -23.81 38.64 -69.07
N ARG A 364 -24.76 39.30 -68.39
CA ARG A 364 -26.02 39.80 -68.99
C ARG A 364 -26.07 41.30 -69.33
N ARG A 365 -24.97 41.89 -69.82
CA ARG A 365 -25.04 43.21 -70.46
C ARG A 365 -24.90 43.06 -71.99
N PRO A 366 -25.98 43.22 -72.77
CA PRO A 366 -25.86 43.28 -74.23
C PRO A 366 -25.20 44.61 -74.67
N PRO A 367 -24.36 44.61 -75.71
CA PRO A 367 -23.83 45.84 -76.28
C PRO A 367 -24.93 46.61 -77.00
N HIS A 368 -25.11 47.89 -76.62
CA HIS A 368 -25.91 48.84 -77.37
C HIS A 368 -25.24 49.10 -78.73
N ILE A 369 -25.94 48.75 -79.80
CA ILE A 369 -25.65 49.16 -81.18
C ILE A 369 -25.94 50.66 -81.27
N ALA A 370 -24.93 51.45 -81.64
CA ALA A 370 -25.11 52.81 -82.12
C ALA A 370 -25.21 52.75 -83.66
N LEU A 371 -26.38 53.13 -84.18
CA LEU A 371 -26.62 53.41 -85.60
C LEU A 371 -26.05 54.80 -85.94
N ALA A 372 -25.43 54.90 -87.11
CA ALA A 372 -25.40 56.11 -87.93
C ALA A 372 -26.33 55.88 -89.13
#